data_AF-A0A3B8Z672-F1
#
_entry.id   AF-A0A3B8Z672-F1
#
_cell.length_a   1.000
_cell.length_b   1.000
_cell.length_c   1.000
_cell.angle_alpha   90.00
_cell.angle_beta   90.00
_cell.angle_gamma   90.00
#
_symmetry.space_group_name_H-M   'P 1'
#
loop_
_entity.id
_entity.type
_entity.pdbx_description
1 polymer ?
#
loop_
_entity_poly.entity_id
_entity_poly.type
_entity_poly.pdbx_seq_one_letter_code
_entity_poly.pdbx_strand_id
1 'polypeptide(L)'
;AAETILPSWDANIAGNAYFIIAMTCIFLPAIWWVTDRIIEPRLAPIAPGQIESSTAGAIKNPGASLSQGEITGLRYAGLACLAVILFWIILCVGPGTPLINEEGSPEARFNPLFQSLVAGFFILFLAAGWAYGIAAGTVDNHRDIVRMMSEAMSDLAYYLVLAFAAAHFVAMFNWSNLGLIFAIKGAAVLQGSSLPDPVLLSLIILFGAFINLFIGSASAKWALLAPVLVPMLMLIGISPEMSTAAYRVGDSATNIVTPLMPYFPLILVFCQRWQKEFGLGSLAATMLPYSLLLLCAGLIMTIVWVVFSIPLGPGASVQFSL
;
A
#
# COMPACT_ATOMS: atom_id res chain seq x y z
N ALA A 1 4.99 17.54 -4.21
CA ALA A 1 4.76 18.03 -2.83
C ALA A 1 6.08 18.48 -2.19
N ALA A 2 7.09 17.62 -2.07
CA ALA A 2 8.43 18.02 -1.61
C ALA A 2 9.07 19.10 -2.52
N GLU A 3 8.86 18.98 -3.84
CA GLU A 3 9.26 19.97 -4.86
C GLU A 3 8.72 21.39 -4.62
N THR A 4 7.65 21.54 -3.83
CA THR A 4 7.10 22.86 -3.47
C THR A 4 8.09 23.63 -2.57
N ILE A 5 8.94 22.94 -1.81
CA ILE A 5 10.00 23.53 -0.96
C ILE A 5 11.36 23.45 -1.64
N LEU A 6 11.73 22.29 -2.18
CA LEU A 6 12.99 22.06 -2.88
C LEU A 6 12.72 21.55 -4.30
N PRO A 7 12.70 22.41 -5.33
CA PRO A 7 12.34 22.02 -6.70
C PRO A 7 13.23 20.94 -7.33
N SER A 8 14.46 20.78 -6.85
CA SER A 8 15.41 19.75 -7.30
C SER A 8 15.23 18.40 -6.60
N TRP A 9 14.24 18.27 -5.71
CA TRP A 9 14.02 17.03 -4.96
C TRP A 9 13.52 15.92 -5.87
N ASP A 10 14.29 14.84 -6.01
CA ASP A 10 13.85 13.61 -6.66
C ASP A 10 13.37 12.61 -5.60
N ALA A 11 12.18 12.05 -5.81
CA ALA A 11 11.56 11.16 -4.84
C ALA A 11 12.27 9.79 -4.85
N ASN A 12 12.88 9.43 -3.71
CA ASN A 12 13.49 8.12 -3.56
C ASN A 12 12.40 7.04 -3.38
N ILE A 13 12.13 6.28 -4.44
CA ILE A 13 11.13 5.20 -4.44
C ILE A 13 11.47 4.12 -3.39
N ALA A 14 12.75 3.88 -3.13
CA ALA A 14 13.22 2.95 -2.11
C ALA A 14 13.37 3.60 -0.72
N GLY A 15 13.02 4.88 -0.56
CA GLY A 15 13.26 5.67 0.65
C GLY A 15 12.50 5.19 1.89
N ASN A 16 11.51 4.30 1.74
CA ASN A 16 10.81 3.65 2.87
C ASN A 16 11.06 2.13 2.96
N ALA A 17 11.99 1.57 2.17
CA ALA A 17 12.16 0.13 2.08
C ALA A 17 12.45 -0.54 3.44
N TYR A 18 13.40 0.00 4.22
CA TYR A 18 13.76 -0.57 5.53
C TYR A 18 12.60 -0.47 6.51
N PHE A 19 11.89 0.66 6.50
CA PHE A 19 10.72 0.86 7.34
C PHE A 19 9.59 -0.13 7.01
N ILE A 20 9.30 -0.38 5.73
CA ILE A 20 8.27 -1.34 5.30
C ILE A 20 8.66 -2.78 5.63
N ILE A 21 9.93 -3.14 5.46
CA ILE A 21 10.44 -4.47 5.82
C ILE A 21 10.27 -4.69 7.33
N ALA A 22 10.69 -3.73 8.15
CA ALA A 22 10.49 -3.81 9.60
C ALA A 22 9.01 -3.85 9.97
N MET A 23 8.17 -3.04 9.32
CA MET A 23 6.72 -3.05 9.51
C MET A 23 6.15 -4.45 9.23
N THR A 24 6.61 -5.13 8.18
CA THR A 24 6.19 -6.51 7.88
C THR A 24 6.60 -7.47 8.98
N CYS A 25 7.85 -7.39 9.45
CA CYS A 25 8.37 -8.24 10.53
C CYS A 25 7.67 -8.00 11.88
N ILE A 26 7.13 -6.80 12.13
CA ILE A 26 6.41 -6.46 13.37
C ILE A 26 4.92 -6.76 13.24
N PHE A 27 4.30 -6.39 12.13
CA PHE A 27 2.86 -6.50 11.93
C PHE A 27 2.42 -7.95 11.71
N LEU A 28 3.25 -8.78 11.08
CA LEU A 28 2.90 -10.17 10.82
C LEU A 28 2.72 -10.99 12.13
N PRO A 29 3.68 -10.99 13.09
CA PRO A 29 3.48 -11.64 14.39
C PRO A 29 2.33 -11.02 15.19
N ALA A 30 2.15 -9.70 15.09
CA ALA A 30 1.04 -8.98 15.72
C ALA A 30 -0.33 -9.49 15.23
N ILE A 31 -0.52 -9.58 13.92
CA ILE A 31 -1.74 -10.11 13.30
C ILE A 31 -1.94 -11.57 13.69
N TRP A 32 -0.89 -12.39 13.62
CA TRP A 32 -0.95 -13.79 14.04
C TRP A 32 -1.42 -13.93 15.49
N TRP A 33 -0.84 -13.15 16.40
CA TRP A 33 -1.19 -13.18 17.82
C TRP A 33 -2.64 -12.74 18.07
N VAL A 34 -3.12 -11.68 17.40
CA VAL A 34 -4.54 -11.27 17.50
C VAL A 34 -5.45 -12.38 16.98
N THR A 35 -5.07 -13.04 15.89
CA THR A 35 -5.85 -14.14 15.31
C THR A 35 -5.98 -15.29 16.31
N ASP A 36 -4.85 -15.85 16.75
CA ASP A 36 -4.79 -17.05 17.60
C ASP A 36 -5.34 -16.81 19.02
N ARG A 37 -5.05 -15.63 19.61
CA ARG A 37 -5.37 -15.36 21.03
C ARG A 37 -6.65 -14.59 21.28
N ILE A 38 -7.10 -13.77 20.33
CA ILE A 38 -8.27 -12.91 20.54
C ILE A 38 -9.44 -13.38 19.68
N ILE A 39 -9.22 -13.66 18.40
CA ILE A 39 -10.31 -13.85 17.43
C ILE A 39 -10.73 -15.31 17.34
N GLU A 40 -9.80 -16.22 17.10
CA GLU A 40 -10.07 -17.65 16.97
C GLU A 40 -10.81 -18.22 18.20
N PRO A 41 -10.44 -17.90 19.46
CA PRO A 41 -11.19 -18.40 20.63
C PRO A 41 -12.62 -17.85 20.75
N ARG A 42 -12.93 -16.75 20.05
CA ARG A 42 -14.27 -16.13 20.03
C ARG A 42 -15.14 -16.66 18.90
N LEU A 43 -14.55 -17.37 17.93
CA LEU A 43 -15.28 -17.98 16.83
C LEU A 43 -15.76 -19.38 17.26
N ALA A 44 -17.03 -19.68 17.01
CA ALA A 44 -17.55 -21.01 17.25
C ALA A 44 -16.94 -22.00 16.23
N PRO A 45 -16.42 -23.17 16.64
CA PRO A 45 -15.90 -24.16 15.69
C PRO A 45 -17.05 -24.68 14.82
N ILE A 46 -16.92 -24.50 13.50
CA ILE A 46 -17.89 -25.01 12.52
C ILE A 46 -17.54 -26.47 12.25
N ALA A 47 -18.46 -27.39 12.55
CA ALA A 47 -18.23 -28.80 12.26
C ALA A 47 -18.30 -29.06 10.73
N PRO A 48 -17.48 -29.99 10.18
CA PRO A 48 -17.53 -30.33 8.77
C PRO A 48 -18.95 -30.76 8.35
N GLY A 49 -19.49 -30.12 7.30
CA GLY A 49 -20.81 -30.44 6.74
C GLY A 49 -22.00 -29.64 7.27
N GLN A 50 -21.81 -28.68 8.18
CA GLN A 50 -22.92 -27.87 8.71
C GLN A 50 -23.31 -26.67 7.82
N ILE A 51 -22.51 -26.29 6.84
CA ILE A 51 -22.71 -25.09 6.02
C ILE A 51 -22.45 -25.40 4.55
N GLU A 52 -23.51 -25.41 3.74
CA GLU A 52 -23.42 -25.45 2.28
C GLU A 52 -23.41 -24.01 1.73
N SER A 53 -22.35 -23.66 1.01
CA SER A 53 -22.24 -22.36 0.33
C SER A 53 -22.86 -22.44 -1.07
N SER A 54 -23.90 -21.62 -1.30
CA SER A 54 -24.66 -21.60 -2.57
C SER A 54 -24.09 -20.66 -3.65
N THR A 55 -23.04 -19.89 -3.36
CA THR A 55 -22.57 -18.78 -4.23
C THR A 55 -21.13 -18.91 -4.71
N ALA A 56 -20.39 -19.89 -4.22
CA ALA A 56 -19.14 -20.28 -4.81
C ALA A 56 -19.44 -21.41 -5.79
N GLY A 57 -19.04 -21.29 -7.05
CA GLY A 57 -18.74 -22.51 -7.81
C GLY A 57 -17.87 -23.42 -6.94
N ALA A 58 -17.98 -24.74 -7.12
CA ALA A 58 -17.46 -25.78 -6.22
C ALA A 58 -16.24 -25.32 -5.39
N ILE A 59 -16.46 -25.00 -4.10
CA ILE A 59 -15.37 -24.77 -3.15
C ILE A 59 -14.62 -26.10 -3.09
N LYS A 60 -13.50 -26.15 -3.79
CA LYS A 60 -12.55 -27.24 -3.71
C LYS A 60 -12.12 -27.32 -2.24
N ASN A 61 -12.30 -28.49 -1.63
CA ASN A 61 -11.82 -28.75 -0.26
C ASN A 61 -10.36 -28.29 -0.13
N PRO A 62 -9.89 -27.88 1.06
CA PRO A 62 -8.48 -27.52 1.28
C PRO A 62 -7.47 -28.61 0.87
N GLY A 63 -7.92 -29.86 0.70
CA GLY A 63 -7.16 -30.99 0.15
C GLY A 63 -7.58 -31.45 -1.26
N ALA A 64 -8.38 -30.67 -1.98
CA ALA A 64 -8.77 -30.99 -3.35
C ALA A 64 -7.56 -30.83 -4.28
N SER A 65 -7.26 -31.88 -5.03
CA SER A 65 -6.20 -31.87 -6.01
C SER A 65 -6.48 -30.83 -7.10
N LEU A 66 -5.45 -30.05 -7.45
CA LEU A 66 -5.48 -29.18 -8.61
C LEU A 66 -5.80 -30.00 -9.86
N SER A 67 -6.57 -29.43 -10.78
CA SER A 67 -6.83 -30.05 -12.08
C SER A 67 -5.54 -30.09 -12.90
N GLN A 68 -5.44 -31.01 -13.85
CA GLN A 68 -4.28 -31.07 -14.75
C GLN A 68 -4.09 -29.76 -15.53
N GLY A 69 -5.17 -29.06 -15.86
CA GLY A 69 -5.13 -27.74 -16.50
C GLY A 69 -4.57 -26.66 -15.57
N GLU A 70 -4.98 -26.64 -14.30
CA GLU A 70 -4.44 -25.70 -13.29
C GLU A 70 -2.95 -25.96 -13.02
N ILE A 71 -2.53 -27.23 -12.94
CA ILE A 71 -1.11 -27.60 -12.74
C ILE A 71 -0.27 -27.16 -13.95
N THR A 72 -0.77 -27.40 -15.17
CA THR A 72 -0.08 -27.00 -16.40
C THR A 72 -0.04 -25.49 -16.53
N GLY A 73 -1.13 -24.81 -16.17
CA GLY A 73 -1.22 -23.35 -16.07
C GLY A 73 -0.19 -22.77 -15.13
N LEU A 74 -0.02 -23.33 -13.93
CA LEU A 74 0.99 -22.89 -12.97
C LEU A 74 2.42 -23.05 -13.52
N ARG A 75 2.70 -24.13 -14.25
CA ARG A 75 4.01 -24.32 -14.90
C ARG A 75 4.28 -23.25 -15.96
N TYR A 76 3.30 -22.97 -16.81
CA TYR A 76 3.42 -21.97 -17.86
C TYR A 76 3.54 -20.56 -17.30
N ALA A 77 2.76 -20.23 -16.27
CA ALA A 77 2.89 -18.98 -15.53
C ALA A 77 4.27 -18.84 -14.88
N GLY A 78 4.77 -19.90 -14.25
CA GLY A 78 6.11 -19.92 -13.66
C GLY A 78 7.21 -19.68 -14.69
N LEU A 79 7.13 -20.33 -15.86
CA LEU A 79 8.06 -20.09 -16.97
C LEU A 79 7.99 -18.66 -17.51
N ALA A 80 6.77 -18.11 -17.64
CA ALA A 80 6.58 -16.71 -18.05
C ALA A 80 7.18 -15.73 -17.03
N CYS A 81 6.93 -15.94 -15.73
CA CYS A 81 7.55 -15.16 -14.67
C CYS A 81 9.08 -15.22 -14.74
N LEU A 82 9.66 -16.41 -14.90
CA LEU A 82 11.11 -16.58 -15.01
C LEU A 82 11.68 -15.86 -16.23
N ALA A 83 10.99 -15.92 -17.38
CA ALA A 83 11.41 -15.21 -18.59
C ALA A 83 11.42 -13.69 -18.38
N VAL A 84 10.39 -13.13 -17.74
CA VAL A 84 10.31 -11.69 -17.43
C VAL A 84 11.39 -11.29 -16.42
N ILE A 85 11.58 -12.06 -15.35
CA ILE A 85 12.63 -11.80 -14.36
C ILE A 85 14.01 -11.83 -15.03
N LEU A 86 14.29 -12.82 -15.87
CA LEU A 86 15.57 -12.93 -16.58
C LEU A 86 15.77 -11.73 -17.53
N PHE A 87 14.73 -11.29 -18.22
CA PHE A 87 14.78 -10.10 -19.06
C PHE A 87 15.15 -8.85 -18.25
N TRP A 88 14.53 -8.63 -17.09
CA TRP A 88 14.89 -7.51 -16.21
C TRP A 88 16.33 -7.61 -15.68
N ILE A 89 16.79 -8.82 -15.34
CA ILE A 89 18.19 -9.03 -14.95
C ILE A 89 19.14 -8.64 -16.08
N ILE A 90 18.86 -9.06 -17.31
CA ILE A 90 19.67 -8.71 -18.49
C ILE A 90 19.73 -7.19 -18.68
N LEU A 91 18.64 -6.46 -18.43
CA LEU A 91 18.66 -4.99 -18.49
C LEU A 91 19.48 -4.33 -17.37
N CYS A 92 19.75 -5.04 -16.28
CA CYS A 92 20.62 -4.57 -15.20
C CYS A 92 22.09 -4.92 -15.39
N VAL A 93 22.43 -6.06 -16.00
CA VAL A 93 23.83 -6.55 -16.12
C VAL A 93 24.36 -6.61 -17.55
N GLY A 94 23.49 -6.39 -18.55
CA GLY A 94 23.84 -6.42 -19.97
C GLY A 94 24.59 -5.17 -20.43
N PRO A 95 25.04 -5.15 -21.69
CA PRO A 95 25.78 -4.01 -22.25
C PRO A 95 24.89 -2.76 -22.28
N GLY A 96 25.38 -1.68 -21.65
CA GLY A 96 24.68 -0.39 -21.59
C GLY A 96 23.67 -0.21 -20.45
N THR A 97 23.55 -1.20 -19.53
CA THR A 97 22.76 -1.19 -18.28
C THR A 97 21.67 -0.10 -18.17
N PRO A 98 20.62 -0.12 -19.00
CA PRO A 98 19.64 0.97 -19.09
C PRO A 98 18.88 1.22 -17.77
N LEU A 99 18.84 0.22 -16.89
CA LEU A 99 18.18 0.31 -15.58
C LEU A 99 19.12 0.75 -14.44
N ILE A 100 20.41 0.94 -14.72
CA ILE A 100 21.38 1.40 -13.74
C ILE A 100 21.99 2.70 -14.25
N ASN A 101 21.80 3.78 -13.48
CA ASN A 101 22.47 5.04 -13.75
C ASN A 101 23.87 4.98 -13.11
N GLU A 102 24.88 4.57 -13.89
CA GLU A 102 26.27 4.45 -13.39
C GLU A 102 26.91 5.79 -12.99
N GLU A 103 26.43 6.91 -13.54
CA GLU A 103 26.91 8.26 -13.24
C GLU A 103 26.18 8.91 -12.06
N GLY A 104 25.08 8.29 -11.59
CA GLY A 104 24.28 8.78 -10.47
C GLY A 104 24.95 8.55 -9.12
N SER A 105 24.51 9.31 -8.11
CA SER A 105 24.92 9.04 -6.72
C SER A 105 24.53 7.61 -6.32
N PRO A 106 25.20 6.99 -5.33
CA PRO A 106 24.90 5.62 -4.89
C PRO A 106 23.42 5.37 -4.59
N GLU A 107 22.71 6.38 -4.11
CA GLU A 107 21.29 6.36 -3.78
C GLU A 107 20.40 6.42 -5.04
N ALA A 108 20.79 7.21 -6.05
CA ALA A 108 20.03 7.42 -7.28
C ALA A 108 20.39 6.42 -8.40
N ARG A 109 21.49 5.67 -8.24
CA ARG A 109 21.99 4.68 -9.22
C ARG A 109 20.94 3.66 -9.65
N PHE A 110 20.07 3.26 -8.71
CA PHE A 110 19.00 2.28 -8.96
C PHE A 110 17.62 2.92 -9.19
N ASN A 111 17.51 4.26 -9.22
CA ASN A 111 16.23 4.92 -9.51
C ASN A 111 15.61 4.45 -10.83
N PRO A 112 16.36 4.31 -11.96
CA PRO A 112 15.78 3.81 -13.20
C PRO A 112 15.22 2.38 -13.05
N LEU A 113 15.93 1.51 -12.33
CA LEU A 113 15.44 0.17 -11.98
C LEU A 113 14.13 0.27 -11.19
N PHE A 114 14.08 1.03 -10.10
CA PHE A 114 12.88 1.15 -9.27
C PHE A 114 11.69 1.76 -10.01
N GLN A 115 11.92 2.76 -10.86
CA GLN A 115 10.88 3.32 -11.74
C GLN A 115 10.37 2.27 -12.74
N SER A 116 11.28 1.45 -13.29
CA SER A 116 10.90 0.38 -14.23
C SER A 116 10.10 -0.75 -13.59
N LEU A 117 10.20 -0.95 -12.26
CA LEU A 117 9.53 -2.07 -11.58
C LEU A 117 8.00 -2.02 -11.73
N VAL A 118 7.41 -0.82 -11.83
CA VAL A 118 5.96 -0.70 -12.06
C VAL A 118 5.57 -1.32 -13.41
N ALA A 119 6.30 -0.97 -14.48
CA ALA A 119 6.12 -1.58 -15.80
C ALA A 119 6.51 -3.07 -15.81
N GLY A 120 7.53 -3.44 -15.04
CA GLY A 120 7.98 -4.82 -14.88
C GLY A 120 6.94 -5.72 -14.22
N PHE A 121 6.31 -5.27 -13.13
CA PHE A 121 5.22 -5.99 -12.50
C PHE A 121 3.99 -6.09 -13.41
N PHE A 122 3.68 -5.04 -14.16
CA PHE A 122 2.62 -5.09 -15.17
C PHE A 122 2.89 -6.20 -16.21
N ILE A 123 4.09 -6.23 -16.80
CA ILE A 123 4.47 -7.24 -17.80
C ILE A 123 4.52 -8.64 -17.16
N LEU A 124 5.04 -8.77 -15.94
CA LEU A 124 5.12 -10.03 -15.22
C LEU A 124 3.73 -10.61 -14.94
N PHE A 125 2.82 -9.81 -14.38
CA PHE A 125 1.46 -10.26 -14.07
C PHE A 125 0.64 -10.53 -15.34
N LEU A 126 0.80 -9.70 -16.38
CA LEU A 126 0.14 -9.93 -17.66
C LEU A 126 0.63 -11.23 -18.31
N ALA A 127 1.95 -11.44 -18.38
CA ALA A 127 2.53 -12.64 -18.96
C ALA A 127 2.15 -13.90 -18.18
N ALA A 128 2.22 -13.84 -16.84
CA ALA A 128 1.84 -14.96 -15.97
C ALA A 128 0.34 -15.29 -16.09
N GLY A 129 -0.53 -14.27 -16.00
CA GLY A 129 -1.97 -14.43 -16.11
C GLY A 129 -2.40 -14.96 -17.48
N TRP A 130 -1.77 -14.48 -18.55
CA TRP A 130 -2.03 -14.95 -19.91
C TRP A 130 -1.55 -16.40 -20.11
N ALA A 131 -0.31 -16.71 -19.72
CA ALA A 131 0.24 -18.06 -19.83
C ALA A 131 -0.54 -19.09 -18.99
N TYR A 132 -0.96 -18.70 -17.78
CA TYR A 132 -1.86 -19.50 -16.96
C TYR A 132 -3.21 -19.71 -17.66
N GLY A 133 -3.83 -18.62 -18.13
CA GLY A 133 -5.18 -18.64 -18.67
C GLY A 133 -5.32 -19.51 -19.92
N ILE A 134 -4.32 -19.52 -20.80
CA ILE A 134 -4.28 -20.41 -21.97
C ILE A 134 -4.22 -21.87 -21.53
N ALA A 135 -3.31 -22.22 -20.63
CA ALA A 135 -3.10 -23.61 -20.23
C ALA A 135 -4.20 -24.16 -19.30
N ALA A 136 -4.85 -23.28 -18.53
CA ALA A 136 -6.01 -23.62 -17.71
C ALA A 136 -7.34 -23.62 -18.52
N GLY A 137 -7.33 -23.14 -19.77
CA GLY A 137 -8.54 -23.02 -20.60
C GLY A 137 -9.51 -21.94 -20.13
N THR A 138 -9.03 -20.93 -19.38
CA THR A 138 -9.85 -19.79 -18.94
C THR A 138 -9.74 -18.60 -19.90
N VAL A 139 -8.77 -18.62 -20.82
CA VAL A 139 -8.54 -17.62 -21.86
C VAL A 139 -8.31 -18.35 -23.17
N ASP A 140 -9.19 -18.13 -24.15
CA ASP A 140 -9.09 -18.80 -25.46
C ASP A 140 -8.28 -17.95 -26.46
N ASN A 141 -8.42 -16.63 -26.39
CA ASN A 141 -7.80 -15.73 -27.37
C ASN A 141 -7.43 -14.35 -26.80
N HIS A 142 -6.72 -13.56 -27.59
CA HIS A 142 -6.27 -12.22 -27.20
C HIS A 142 -7.42 -11.24 -26.88
N ARG A 143 -8.63 -11.45 -27.43
CA ARG A 143 -9.79 -10.59 -27.15
C ARG A 143 -10.31 -10.80 -25.74
N ASP A 144 -10.19 -12.01 -25.19
CA ASP A 144 -10.54 -12.28 -23.80
C ASP A 144 -9.63 -11.50 -22.85
N ILE A 145 -8.33 -11.46 -23.13
CA ILE A 145 -7.37 -10.64 -22.38
C ILE A 145 -7.74 -9.15 -22.46
N VAL A 146 -8.00 -8.63 -23.66
CA VAL A 146 -8.39 -7.22 -23.84
C VAL A 146 -9.69 -6.90 -23.11
N ARG A 147 -10.67 -7.80 -23.14
CA ARG A 147 -11.93 -7.66 -22.40
C ARG A 147 -11.68 -7.61 -20.89
N MET A 148 -10.91 -8.56 -20.34
CA MET A 148 -10.57 -8.59 -18.91
C MET A 148 -9.80 -7.33 -18.47
N MET A 149 -8.88 -6.83 -19.30
CA MET A 149 -8.18 -5.56 -19.04
C MET A 149 -9.14 -4.37 -19.06
N SER A 150 -10.11 -4.35 -19.97
CA SER A 150 -11.11 -3.29 -20.08
C SER A 150 -12.05 -3.28 -18.87
N GLU A 151 -12.48 -4.46 -18.42
CA GLU A 151 -13.25 -4.64 -17.18
C GLU A 151 -12.46 -4.09 -15.97
N ALA A 152 -11.19 -4.45 -15.84
CA ALA A 152 -10.33 -3.91 -14.77
C ALA A 152 -10.14 -2.38 -14.83
N MET A 153 -10.06 -1.79 -16.04
CA MET A 153 -10.00 -0.32 -16.18
C MET A 153 -11.32 0.36 -15.85
N SER A 154 -12.46 -0.29 -16.14
CA SER A 154 -13.78 0.18 -15.74
C SER A 154 -13.88 0.28 -14.22
N ASP A 155 -13.34 -0.71 -13.49
CA ASP A 155 -13.30 -0.69 -12.03
C ASP A 155 -12.45 0.47 -11.48
N LEU A 156 -11.43 0.93 -12.23
CA LEU A 156 -10.58 2.07 -11.87
C LEU A 156 -11.15 3.44 -12.29
N ALA A 157 -12.30 3.50 -12.98
CA ALA A 157 -12.85 4.74 -13.50
C ALA A 157 -13.07 5.81 -12.41
N TYR A 158 -13.55 5.41 -11.22
CA TYR A 158 -13.71 6.31 -10.09
C TYR A 158 -12.37 6.91 -9.62
N TYR A 159 -11.32 6.10 -9.57
CA TYR A 159 -9.97 6.56 -9.20
C TYR A 159 -9.45 7.60 -10.19
N LEU A 160 -9.68 7.39 -11.50
CA LEU A 160 -9.23 8.34 -12.53
C LEU A 160 -9.89 9.71 -12.40
N VAL A 161 -11.20 9.76 -12.14
CA VAL A 161 -11.93 11.03 -11.93
C VAL A 161 -11.38 11.78 -10.71
N LEU A 162 -11.11 11.06 -9.62
CA LEU A 162 -10.57 11.65 -8.40
C LEU A 162 -9.13 12.12 -8.57
N ALA A 163 -8.27 11.31 -9.19
CA ALA A 163 -6.89 11.66 -9.50
C ALA A 163 -6.83 12.90 -10.40
N PHE A 164 -7.74 13.02 -11.36
CA PHE A 164 -7.88 14.23 -12.19
C PHE A 164 -8.15 15.47 -11.33
N ALA A 165 -9.17 15.45 -10.47
CA ALA A 165 -9.50 16.58 -9.62
C ALA A 165 -8.38 16.90 -8.62
N ALA A 166 -7.76 15.88 -8.03
CA ALA A 166 -6.66 16.05 -7.09
C ALA A 166 -5.42 16.64 -7.76
N ALA A 167 -5.02 16.16 -8.95
CA ALA A 167 -3.89 16.71 -9.69
C ALA A 167 -4.08 18.20 -10.03
N HIS A 168 -5.29 18.59 -10.43
CA HIS A 168 -5.62 20.01 -10.66
C HIS A 168 -5.60 20.83 -9.37
N PHE A 169 -6.15 20.29 -8.27
CA PHE A 169 -6.06 20.92 -6.96
C PHE A 169 -4.60 21.16 -6.57
N VAL A 170 -3.71 20.15 -6.67
CA VAL A 170 -2.29 20.29 -6.36
C VAL A 170 -1.63 21.35 -7.24
N ALA A 171 -1.89 21.34 -8.55
CA ALA A 171 -1.34 22.33 -9.47
C ALA A 171 -1.79 23.76 -9.13
N MET A 172 -3.09 23.98 -8.89
CA MET A 172 -3.63 25.30 -8.51
C MET A 172 -3.19 25.73 -7.10
N PHE A 173 -3.06 24.80 -6.16
CA PHE A 173 -2.62 25.06 -4.79
C PHE A 173 -1.14 25.46 -4.74
N ASN A 174 -0.31 24.84 -5.58
CA ASN A 174 1.07 25.27 -5.80
C ASN A 174 1.13 26.62 -6.51
N TRP A 175 0.38 26.81 -7.60
CA TRP A 175 0.39 28.06 -8.37
C TRP A 175 -0.08 29.28 -7.55
N SER A 176 -1.06 29.09 -6.67
CA SER A 176 -1.57 30.14 -5.79
C SER A 176 -0.65 30.46 -4.60
N ASN A 177 0.46 29.75 -4.43
CA ASN A 177 1.34 29.80 -3.26
C ASN A 177 0.63 29.50 -1.92
N LEU A 178 -0.63 29.02 -1.95
CA LEU A 178 -1.36 28.65 -0.75
C LEU A 178 -0.67 27.48 -0.04
N GLY A 179 -0.07 26.54 -0.78
CA GLY A 179 0.72 25.48 -0.19
C GLY A 179 1.88 25.98 0.66
N LEU A 180 2.63 26.96 0.15
CA LEU A 180 3.72 27.58 0.90
C LEU A 180 3.20 28.35 2.12
N ILE A 181 2.11 29.11 1.98
CA ILE A 181 1.53 29.89 3.10
C ILE A 181 1.00 28.96 4.20
N PHE A 182 0.27 27.90 3.85
CA PHE A 182 -0.22 26.91 4.81
C PHE A 182 0.92 26.13 5.45
N ALA A 183 1.96 25.78 4.68
CA ALA A 183 3.15 25.12 5.20
C ALA A 183 3.85 25.99 6.24
N ILE A 184 4.09 27.28 5.95
CA ILE A 184 4.76 28.22 6.87
C ILE A 184 3.89 28.46 8.11
N LYS A 185 2.58 28.72 7.96
CA LYS A 185 1.68 28.97 9.10
C LYS A 185 1.47 27.72 9.95
N GLY A 186 1.30 26.55 9.33
CA GLY A 186 1.19 25.26 10.01
C GLY A 186 2.47 24.92 10.75
N ALA A 187 3.63 25.09 10.10
CA ALA A 187 4.94 24.91 10.71
C ALA A 187 5.11 25.88 11.90
N ALA A 188 4.71 27.14 11.78
CA ALA A 188 4.77 28.11 12.88
C ALA A 188 3.90 27.71 14.09
N VAL A 189 2.70 27.15 13.86
CA VAL A 189 1.85 26.62 14.94
C VAL A 189 2.50 25.41 15.62
N LEU A 190 3.05 24.49 14.84
CA LEU A 190 3.70 23.28 15.37
C LEU A 190 5.02 23.60 16.10
N GLN A 191 5.84 24.46 15.52
CA GLN A 191 7.10 24.93 16.10
C GLN A 191 6.85 25.76 17.36
N GLY A 192 5.82 26.61 17.35
CA GLY A 192 5.35 27.36 18.53
C GLY A 192 4.77 26.47 19.64
N SER A 193 4.34 25.24 19.31
CA SER A 193 3.90 24.24 20.29
C SER A 193 5.07 23.54 20.98
N SER A 194 6.31 23.70 20.48
CA SER A 194 7.53 23.09 21.02
C SER A 194 7.43 21.56 21.26
N LEU A 195 6.62 20.87 20.45
CA LEU A 195 6.41 19.44 20.58
C LEU A 195 7.62 18.68 20.04
N PRO A 196 8.13 17.65 20.75
CA PRO A 196 9.16 16.76 20.23
C PRO A 196 8.70 16.03 18.96
N ASP A 197 9.60 15.80 18.00
CA ASP A 197 9.31 15.13 16.72
C ASP A 197 8.53 13.81 16.85
N PRO A 198 8.83 12.91 17.82
CA PRO A 198 8.05 11.68 17.99
C PRO A 198 6.58 11.92 18.36
N VAL A 199 6.30 12.97 19.14
CA VAL A 199 4.93 13.34 19.54
C VAL A 199 4.20 13.89 18.33
N LEU A 200 4.85 14.75 17.55
CA LEU A 200 4.26 15.32 16.35
C LEU A 200 3.88 14.24 15.32
N LEU A 201 4.81 13.32 15.03
CA LEU A 201 4.58 12.22 14.08
C LEU A 201 3.49 11.27 14.58
N SER A 202 3.41 11.04 15.89
CA SER A 202 2.31 10.28 16.50
C SER A 202 0.95 10.95 16.26
N LEU A 203 0.85 12.28 16.42
CA LEU A 203 -0.38 13.02 16.14
C LEU A 203 -0.76 12.94 14.65
N ILE A 204 0.22 12.97 13.75
CA ILE A 204 -0.02 12.82 12.30
C ILE A 204 -0.53 11.42 11.96
N ILE A 205 0.04 10.39 12.58
CA ILE A 205 -0.45 9.01 12.43
C ILE A 205 -1.90 8.89 12.90
N LEU A 206 -2.22 9.43 14.08
CA LEU A 206 -3.58 9.42 14.63
C LEU A 206 -4.55 10.21 13.74
N PHE A 207 -4.12 11.36 13.22
CA PHE A 207 -4.91 12.17 12.29
C PHE A 207 -5.18 11.43 10.98
N GLY A 208 -4.15 10.80 10.40
CA GLY A 208 -4.29 9.97 9.20
C GLY A 208 -5.23 8.78 9.42
N ALA A 209 -5.07 8.09 10.56
CA ALA A 209 -5.94 6.99 10.97
C ALA A 209 -7.40 7.42 11.16
N PHE A 210 -7.63 8.63 11.68
CA PHE A 210 -8.96 9.20 11.84
C PHE A 210 -9.61 9.56 10.49
N ILE A 211 -8.90 10.28 9.61
CA ILE A 211 -9.39 10.62 8.27
C ILE A 211 -9.73 9.35 7.48
N ASN A 212 -8.94 8.30 7.65
CA ASN A 212 -9.15 7.04 6.97
C ASN A 212 -10.52 6.39 7.27
N LEU A 213 -11.12 6.67 8.44
CA LEU A 213 -12.47 6.17 8.73
C LEU A 213 -13.52 6.71 7.76
N PHE A 214 -13.27 7.88 7.15
CA PHE A 214 -14.18 8.57 6.23
C PHE A 214 -13.81 8.37 4.75
N ILE A 215 -12.51 8.23 4.46
CA ILE A 215 -12.00 8.12 3.08
C ILE A 215 -11.15 6.86 2.99
N GLY A 216 -11.70 5.78 2.42
CA GLY A 216 -10.99 4.49 2.36
C GLY A 216 -9.86 4.41 1.32
N SER A 217 -9.77 5.35 0.37
CA SER A 217 -8.72 5.32 -0.66
C SER A 217 -7.44 5.99 -0.19
N ALA A 218 -6.36 5.21 -0.05
CA ALA A 218 -5.03 5.71 0.33
C ALA A 218 -4.53 6.78 -0.64
N SER A 219 -4.58 6.50 -1.94
CA SER A 219 -4.11 7.43 -2.97
C SER A 219 -4.92 8.74 -2.99
N ALA A 220 -6.25 8.66 -2.76
CA ALA A 220 -7.10 9.84 -2.67
C ALA A 220 -6.73 10.77 -1.51
N LYS A 221 -6.60 10.19 -0.31
CA LYS A 221 -6.23 10.95 0.89
C LYS A 221 -4.84 11.53 0.76
N TRP A 222 -3.87 10.73 0.31
CA TRP A 222 -2.51 11.23 0.16
C TRP A 222 -2.42 12.36 -0.86
N ALA A 223 -3.15 12.27 -1.97
CA ALA A 223 -3.18 13.36 -2.95
C ALA A 223 -3.72 14.68 -2.38
N LEU A 224 -4.65 14.61 -1.41
CA LEU A 224 -5.16 15.77 -0.68
C LEU A 224 -4.21 16.27 0.43
N LEU A 225 -3.61 15.35 1.20
CA LEU A 225 -2.84 15.67 2.40
C LEU A 225 -1.37 16.00 2.11
N ALA A 226 -0.74 15.32 1.15
CA ALA A 226 0.69 15.48 0.84
C ALA A 226 1.09 16.91 0.50
N PRO A 227 0.32 17.69 -0.30
CA PRO A 227 0.66 19.07 -0.64
C PRO A 227 0.71 20.02 0.57
N VAL A 228 0.08 19.66 1.69
CA VAL A 228 0.05 20.46 2.92
C VAL A 228 1.03 19.91 3.95
N LEU A 229 0.96 18.60 4.24
CA LEU A 229 1.73 17.98 5.30
C LEU A 229 3.22 17.87 4.96
N VAL A 230 3.58 17.49 3.74
CA VAL A 230 5.00 17.27 3.39
C VAL A 230 5.80 18.56 3.47
N PRO A 231 5.40 19.68 2.84
CA PRO A 231 6.12 20.95 2.98
C PRO A 231 6.23 21.44 4.43
N MET A 232 5.14 21.31 5.19
CA MET A 232 5.11 21.74 6.59
C MET A 232 6.12 20.97 7.46
N LEU A 233 6.23 19.66 7.26
CA LEU A 233 7.14 18.80 8.01
C LEU A 233 8.61 18.99 7.60
N MET A 234 8.86 19.27 6.32
CA MET A 234 10.19 19.64 5.84
C MET A 234 10.72 20.91 6.53
N LEU A 235 9.86 21.92 6.73
CA LEU A 235 10.26 23.19 7.35
C LEU A 235 10.67 23.07 8.83
N ILE A 236 10.23 22.01 9.51
CA ILE A 236 10.62 21.72 10.90
C ILE A 236 11.69 20.62 11.00
N GLY A 237 12.25 20.19 9.87
CA GLY A 237 13.38 19.27 9.81
C GLY A 237 13.03 17.78 9.68
N ILE A 238 11.80 17.44 9.28
CA ILE A 238 11.37 16.05 9.04
C ILE A 238 11.38 15.76 7.52
N SER A 239 11.96 14.62 7.13
CA SER A 239 12.05 14.27 5.71
C SER A 239 10.70 13.95 5.04
N PRO A 240 10.57 14.15 3.71
CA PRO A 240 9.42 13.69 2.93
C PRO A 240 9.16 12.18 3.09
N GLU A 241 10.21 11.39 3.18
CA GLU A 241 10.16 9.94 3.38
C GLU A 241 9.56 9.60 4.75
N MET A 242 9.94 10.32 5.81
CA MET A 242 9.39 10.10 7.16
C MET A 242 7.91 10.51 7.22
N SER A 243 7.58 11.63 6.57
CA SER A 243 6.20 12.12 6.44
C SER A 243 5.32 11.09 5.74
N THR A 244 5.83 10.50 4.65
CA THR A 244 5.16 9.44 3.90
C THR A 244 5.04 8.15 4.72
N ALA A 245 6.09 7.76 5.44
CA ALA A 245 6.09 6.58 6.31
C ALA A 245 5.02 6.71 7.42
N ALA A 246 4.97 7.86 8.11
CA ALA A 246 3.97 8.14 9.14
C ALA A 246 2.54 8.10 8.57
N TYR A 247 2.32 8.69 7.40
CA TYR A 247 1.02 8.59 6.72
C TYR A 247 0.63 7.14 6.42
N ARG A 248 1.55 6.32 5.90
CA ARG A 248 1.30 4.91 5.57
C ARG A 248 0.91 4.08 6.79
N VAL A 249 1.53 4.35 7.94
CA VAL A 249 1.16 3.70 9.21
C VAL A 249 -0.28 4.04 9.57
N GLY A 250 -0.64 5.33 9.62
CA GLY A 250 -2.00 5.76 9.96
C GLY A 250 -3.06 5.24 8.98
N ASP A 251 -2.76 5.28 7.68
CA ASP A 251 -3.62 4.77 6.62
C ASP A 251 -3.87 3.26 6.77
N SER A 252 -2.83 2.47 6.99
CA SER A 252 -2.95 1.01 7.07
C SER A 252 -3.72 0.53 8.30
N ALA A 253 -3.58 1.22 9.45
CA ALA A 253 -4.09 0.74 10.72
C ALA A 253 -5.62 0.66 10.79
N THR A 254 -6.35 1.60 10.17
CA THR A 254 -7.82 1.70 10.32
C THR A 254 -8.63 1.26 9.10
N ASN A 255 -7.97 0.84 8.01
CA ASN A 255 -8.64 0.39 6.77
C ASN A 255 -9.63 -0.75 7.01
N ILE A 256 -9.30 -1.67 7.91
CA ILE A 256 -10.08 -2.89 8.17
C ILE A 256 -11.34 -2.68 9.01
N VAL A 257 -11.50 -1.51 9.65
CA VAL A 257 -12.67 -1.20 10.50
C VAL A 257 -13.67 -0.31 9.79
N THR A 258 -13.27 0.40 8.74
CA THR A 258 -14.16 1.34 8.06
C THR A 258 -15.11 0.64 7.08
N PRO A 259 -16.44 0.84 7.22
CA PRO A 259 -17.42 0.33 6.27
C PRO A 259 -17.38 1.07 4.93
N LEU A 260 -16.64 2.19 4.85
CA LEU A 260 -16.47 2.99 3.63
C LEU A 260 -15.31 2.49 2.75
N MET A 261 -14.57 1.47 3.21
CA MET A 261 -13.60 0.79 2.35
C MET A 261 -14.34 0.05 1.23
N PRO A 262 -13.96 0.22 -0.05
CA PRO A 262 -14.66 -0.39 -1.19
C PRO A 262 -14.81 -1.91 -1.12
N TYR A 263 -13.86 -2.60 -0.47
CA TYR A 263 -13.86 -4.05 -0.32
C TYR A 263 -14.66 -4.55 0.90
N PHE A 264 -15.12 -3.67 1.78
CA PHE A 264 -15.81 -4.06 3.01
C PHE A 264 -17.09 -4.88 2.76
N PRO A 265 -17.97 -4.51 1.80
CA PRO A 265 -19.15 -5.32 1.48
C PRO A 265 -18.81 -6.71 0.95
N LEU A 266 -17.75 -6.84 0.16
CA LEU A 266 -17.29 -8.14 -0.35
C LEU A 266 -16.85 -9.06 0.79
N ILE A 267 -16.05 -8.53 1.72
CA ILE A 267 -15.60 -9.29 2.91
C ILE A 267 -16.79 -9.67 3.78
N LEU A 268 -17.76 -8.76 3.97
CA LEU A 268 -18.99 -9.08 4.71
C LEU A 268 -19.73 -10.25 4.09
N VAL A 269 -19.90 -10.25 2.76
CA VAL A 269 -20.53 -11.36 2.04
C VAL A 269 -19.76 -12.66 2.26
N PHE A 270 -18.42 -12.62 2.29
CA PHE A 270 -17.61 -13.80 2.63
C PHE A 270 -17.84 -14.30 4.05
N CYS A 271 -17.96 -13.43 5.04
CA CYS A 271 -18.28 -13.82 6.42
C CYS A 271 -19.71 -14.39 6.53
N GLN A 272 -20.66 -13.78 5.83
CA GLN A 272 -22.06 -14.22 5.79
C GLN A 272 -22.25 -15.62 5.18
N ARG A 273 -21.26 -16.12 4.43
CA ARG A 273 -21.23 -17.53 3.98
C ARG A 273 -21.12 -18.51 5.14
N TRP A 274 -20.40 -18.14 6.20
CA TRP A 274 -20.16 -18.98 7.36
C TRP A 274 -21.10 -18.66 8.53
N GLN A 275 -21.58 -17.42 8.61
CA GLN A 275 -22.53 -17.01 9.64
C GLN A 275 -23.52 -16.02 9.05
N LYS A 276 -24.73 -16.48 8.70
CA LYS A 276 -25.74 -15.66 8.00
C LYS A 276 -26.11 -14.36 8.72
N GLU A 277 -26.06 -14.35 10.06
CA GLU A 277 -26.35 -13.16 10.88
C GLU A 277 -25.14 -12.22 11.05
N PHE A 278 -24.01 -12.49 10.38
CA PHE A 278 -22.83 -11.64 10.47
C PHE A 278 -23.09 -10.29 9.79
N GLY A 279 -23.16 -9.23 10.59
CA GLY A 279 -23.46 -7.88 10.13
C GLY A 279 -22.23 -6.99 9.99
N LEU A 280 -22.43 -5.79 9.46
CA LEU A 280 -21.40 -4.75 9.34
C LEU A 280 -20.72 -4.45 10.69
N GLY A 281 -21.53 -4.34 11.76
CA GLY A 281 -21.05 -4.13 13.12
C GLY A 281 -20.24 -5.31 13.66
N SER A 282 -20.66 -6.54 13.36
CA SER A 282 -19.92 -7.76 13.75
C SER A 282 -18.56 -7.83 13.06
N LEU A 283 -18.48 -7.49 11.76
CA LEU A 283 -17.23 -7.43 11.04
C LEU A 283 -16.31 -6.34 11.60
N ALA A 284 -16.81 -5.12 11.78
CA ALA A 284 -16.04 -4.01 12.35
C ALA A 284 -15.53 -4.34 13.77
N ALA A 285 -16.39 -4.91 14.63
CA ALA A 285 -16.02 -5.31 15.99
C ALA A 285 -14.98 -6.44 16.01
N THR A 286 -15.05 -7.38 15.05
CA THR A 286 -14.06 -8.45 14.89
C THR A 286 -12.71 -7.90 14.42
N MET A 287 -12.72 -6.85 13.59
CA MET A 287 -11.50 -6.22 13.06
C MET A 287 -10.88 -5.17 13.99
N LEU A 288 -11.64 -4.65 14.95
CA LEU A 288 -11.18 -3.61 15.88
C LEU A 288 -9.92 -3.98 16.68
N PRO A 289 -9.77 -5.20 17.24
CA PRO A 289 -8.55 -5.59 17.94
C PRO A 289 -7.30 -5.55 17.05
N TYR A 290 -7.42 -5.95 15.78
CA TYR A 290 -6.32 -5.85 14.82
C TYR A 290 -5.95 -4.38 14.59
N SER A 291 -6.94 -3.53 14.35
CA SER A 291 -6.72 -2.12 14.04
C SER A 291 -6.02 -1.38 15.18
N LEU A 292 -6.48 -1.58 16.42
CA LEU A 292 -5.86 -0.99 17.60
C LEU A 292 -4.42 -1.47 17.80
N LEU A 293 -4.18 -2.78 17.63
CA LEU A 293 -2.84 -3.32 17.83
C LEU A 293 -1.87 -2.88 16.73
N LEU A 294 -2.32 -2.83 15.47
CA LEU A 294 -1.54 -2.29 14.36
C LEU A 294 -1.24 -0.80 14.53
N LEU A 295 -2.20 -0.02 15.02
CA LEU A 295 -2.00 1.40 15.32
C LEU A 295 -0.96 1.58 16.42
N CYS A 296 -1.08 0.83 17.53
CA CYS A 296 -0.12 0.88 18.63
C CYS A 296 1.29 0.44 18.19
N ALA A 297 1.40 -0.69 17.46
CA ALA A 297 2.66 -1.18 16.93
C ALA A 297 3.29 -0.16 15.97
N GLY A 298 2.49 0.44 15.11
CA GLY A 298 2.92 1.48 14.17
C GLY A 298 3.40 2.75 14.86
N LEU A 299 2.70 3.21 15.91
CA LEU A 299 3.12 4.35 16.73
C LEU A 299 4.46 4.07 17.42
N ILE A 300 4.59 2.93 18.09
CA ILE A 300 5.83 2.52 18.76
C ILE A 300 6.98 2.44 17.75
N MET A 301 6.76 1.78 16.62
CA MET A 301 7.76 1.64 15.57
C MET A 301 8.21 3.00 15.03
N THR A 302 7.28 3.92 14.79
CA THR A 302 7.59 5.29 14.33
C THR A 302 8.41 6.05 15.38
N ILE A 303 8.01 6.00 16.65
CA ILE A 303 8.74 6.65 17.75
C ILE A 303 10.17 6.12 17.84
N VAL A 304 10.34 4.79 17.82
CA VAL A 304 11.67 4.14 17.83
C VAL A 304 12.49 4.62 16.65
N TRP A 305 11.92 4.66 15.44
CA TRP A 305 12.64 5.12 14.25
C TRP A 305 13.16 6.54 14.38
N VAL A 306 12.34 7.44 14.95
CA VAL A 306 12.67 8.85 15.13
C VAL A 306 13.72 9.05 16.21
N VAL A 307 13.53 8.42 17.38
CA VAL A 307 14.45 8.54 18.53
C VAL A 307 15.84 8.02 18.20
N PHE A 308 15.92 6.90 17.48
CA PHE A 308 17.20 6.32 17.06
C PHE A 308 17.70 6.85 15.72
N SER A 309 16.95 7.76 15.07
CA SER A 309 17.28 8.31 13.75
C SER A 309 17.65 7.25 12.71
N ILE A 310 16.93 6.13 12.71
CA ILE A 310 17.21 4.98 11.84
C ILE A 310 16.89 5.39 10.40
N PRO A 311 17.75 5.09 9.40
CA PRO A 311 17.41 5.37 8.01
C PRO A 311 16.14 4.59 7.59
N LEU A 312 15.23 5.26 6.89
CA LEU A 312 13.95 4.69 6.42
C LEU A 312 14.15 3.78 5.20
N GLY A 313 15.25 4.00 4.48
CA GLY A 313 15.66 3.31 3.28
C GLY A 313 17.07 3.74 2.88
N PRO A 314 17.60 3.19 1.77
CA PRO A 314 18.90 3.61 1.24
C PRO A 314 18.89 5.12 0.95
N GLY A 315 19.78 5.88 1.58
CA GLY A 315 19.85 7.33 1.36
C GLY A 315 18.71 8.17 1.96
N ALA A 316 17.83 7.57 2.78
CA ALA A 316 16.68 8.26 3.36
C ALA A 316 16.81 8.38 4.89
N SER A 317 17.20 9.56 5.36
CA SER A 317 17.25 9.89 6.80
C SER A 317 15.87 10.30 7.33
N VAL A 318 15.69 10.19 8.65
CA VAL A 318 14.51 10.73 9.35
C VAL A 318 14.50 12.25 9.32
N GLN A 319 15.67 12.84 9.57
CA GLN A 319 15.85 14.28 9.61
C GLN A 319 16.15 14.82 8.21
N PHE A 320 15.68 16.04 7.96
CA PHE A 320 15.90 16.80 6.77
C PHE A 320 16.51 18.15 7.15
N SER A 321 17.57 18.56 6.46
CA SER A 321 18.07 19.92 6.51
C SER A 321 17.89 20.54 5.13
N LEU A 322 17.39 21.77 5.12
CA LEU A 322 17.46 22.64 3.94
C LEU A 322 18.91 22.97 3.59
#